data_AF-A0A0S6XDI2-F1
#
_entry.id   AF-A0A0S6XDI2-F1
#
_cell.length_a   1.000
_cell.length_b   1.000
_cell.length_c   1.000
_cell.angle_alpha   90.00
_cell.angle_beta   90.00
_cell.angle_gamma   90.00
#
_symmetry.space_group_name_H-M   'P 1'
#
loop_
_entity.id
_entity.type
_entity.pdbx_description
1 polymer ?
#
loop_
_entity_poly.entity_id
_entity_poly.type
_entity_poly.pdbx_seq_one_letter_code
_entity_poly.pdbx_strand_id
1 'polypeptide(L)'
;MFRRACSLCCRLCGYVLIFILVLIALGFAYFHFYVVVPGERARIYEEYVKSLFEQRGNGTLVDNRPLPKHFTHPLIRDVPQLWSDTRHDQLGLIENIPDDDTLELWGKYSEVNTQQWVYVGGTNPGPDPWYVLPTLYTRYNGSCVDEPQVCEAYNAAFETIAAEVKRHSNPDIAGMNLSFADCDVAGGICNSWGMNPAMLAHFRVMQPCRFRMSKPMGFICSVKVSHVSLPLATMPYIRKVRIGPRLVPAFPSHYEQLRTLIMFDGSVDGLDEDSVTRIEFTADPNADYSHEFPKVELGEQDHWLAEIAIGGFQGLAQRYMSLREAVLG
;
A
#
# COMPACT_ATOMS: atom_id res chain seq x y z
N MET A 1 51.22 41.61 24.86
CA MET A 1 50.65 40.83 23.73
C MET A 1 49.49 39.92 24.14
N PHE A 2 49.55 39.21 25.27
CA PHE A 2 48.51 38.24 25.71
C PHE A 2 47.06 38.77 25.78
N ARG A 3 46.82 40.00 26.29
CA ARG A 3 45.44 40.55 26.37
C ARG A 3 44.78 40.79 25.00
N ARG A 4 45.57 41.11 23.96
CA ARG A 4 45.03 41.29 22.59
C ARG A 4 44.68 39.96 21.93
N ALA A 5 45.47 38.92 22.17
CA ALA A 5 45.20 37.56 21.67
C ALA A 5 43.92 36.96 22.28
N CYS A 6 43.68 37.19 23.57
CA CYS A 6 42.47 36.72 24.26
C CYS A 6 41.20 37.39 23.71
N SER A 7 41.24 38.71 23.47
CA SER A 7 40.10 39.44 22.89
C SER A 7 39.77 38.99 21.46
N LEU A 8 40.78 38.67 20.65
CA LEU A 8 40.58 38.11 19.30
C LEU A 8 39.95 36.72 19.35
N CYS A 9 40.40 35.87 20.27
CA CYS A 9 39.86 34.51 20.44
C CYS A 9 38.37 34.53 20.85
N CYS A 10 37.99 35.38 21.80
CA CYS A 10 36.58 35.53 22.21
C CYS A 10 35.69 36.02 21.05
N ARG A 11 36.18 36.94 20.22
CA ARG A 11 35.43 37.41 19.04
C ARG A 11 35.27 36.32 17.99
N LEU A 12 36.34 35.58 17.68
CA LEU A 12 36.29 34.42 16.77
C LEU A 12 35.31 33.35 17.25
N CYS A 13 35.31 33.03 18.55
CA CYS A 13 34.35 32.09 19.13
C CYS A 13 32.90 32.57 18.97
N GLY A 14 32.64 33.86 19.19
CA GLY A 14 31.32 34.46 18.95
C GLY A 14 30.88 34.37 17.48
N TYR A 15 31.77 34.67 16.53
CA TYR A 15 31.46 34.55 15.10
C TYR A 15 31.20 33.11 14.67
N VAL A 16 31.97 32.14 15.18
CA VAL A 16 31.76 30.71 14.89
C VAL A 16 30.42 30.24 15.45
N LEU A 17 30.06 30.62 16.68
CA LEU A 17 28.77 30.28 17.27
C LEU A 17 27.59 30.87 16.46
N ILE A 18 27.68 32.15 16.07
CA ILE A 18 26.67 32.79 15.22
C ILE A 18 26.55 32.06 13.88
N PHE A 19 27.67 31.71 13.25
CA PHE A 19 27.68 30.98 11.99
C PHE A 19 26.99 29.60 12.11
N ILE A 20 27.29 28.84 13.17
CA ILE A 20 26.63 27.54 13.44
C ILE A 20 25.12 27.73 13.65
N LEU A 21 24.69 28.74 14.41
CA LEU A 21 23.28 29.02 14.62
C LEU A 21 22.56 29.40 13.31
N VAL A 22 23.21 30.16 12.44
CA VAL A 22 22.67 30.48 11.11
C VAL A 22 22.53 29.22 10.25
N LEU A 23 23.51 28.32 10.26
CA LEU A 23 23.41 27.05 9.54
C LEU A 23 22.28 26.15 10.07
N ILE A 24 22.10 26.08 11.39
CA ILE A 24 21.00 25.34 12.01
C ILE A 24 19.64 25.96 11.62
N ALA A 25 19.52 27.30 11.68
CA ALA A 25 18.29 27.98 11.30
C ALA A 25 17.96 27.80 9.81
N LEU A 26 18.96 27.85 8.93
CA LEU A 26 18.79 27.55 7.50
C LEU A 26 18.40 26.09 7.27
N GLY A 27 19.02 25.14 7.99
CA GLY A 27 18.67 23.72 7.94
C GLY A 27 17.23 23.46 8.40
N PHE A 28 16.79 24.13 9.47
CA PHE A 28 15.42 24.02 9.97
C PHE A 28 14.40 24.66 9.01
N ALA A 29 14.68 25.88 8.52
CA ALA A 29 13.85 26.52 7.52
C ALA A 29 13.75 25.65 6.26
N TYR A 30 14.88 25.08 5.83
CA TYR A 30 14.91 24.14 4.72
C TYR A 30 14.01 22.92 4.99
N PHE A 31 14.23 22.21 6.09
CA PHE A 31 13.39 21.07 6.45
C PHE A 31 11.90 21.42 6.52
N HIS A 32 11.55 22.54 7.14
CA HIS A 32 10.15 22.95 7.29
C HIS A 32 9.49 23.31 5.95
N PHE A 33 10.12 24.13 5.11
CA PHE A 33 9.53 24.56 3.84
C PHE A 33 9.53 23.47 2.78
N TYR A 34 10.49 22.55 2.83
CA TYR A 34 10.71 21.56 1.78
C TYR A 34 10.20 20.15 2.13
N VAL A 35 10.01 19.83 3.41
CA VAL A 35 9.49 18.52 3.86
C VAL A 35 8.13 18.68 4.53
N VAL A 36 8.03 19.52 5.56
CA VAL A 36 6.81 19.62 6.39
C VAL A 36 5.66 20.26 5.62
N VAL A 37 5.86 21.44 5.01
CA VAL A 37 4.79 22.17 4.31
C VAL A 37 4.21 21.38 3.13
N PRO A 38 5.02 20.74 2.25
CA PRO A 38 4.48 19.87 1.20
C PRO A 38 3.69 18.68 1.76
N GLY A 39 4.19 18.04 2.82
CA GLY A 39 3.51 16.92 3.48
C GLY A 39 2.15 17.31 4.05
N GLU A 40 2.06 18.45 4.75
CA GLU A 40 0.78 18.96 5.26
C GLU A 40 -0.19 19.31 4.13
N ARG A 41 0.29 19.90 3.03
CA ARG A 41 -0.56 20.21 1.87
C ARG A 41 -1.11 18.96 1.21
N ALA A 42 -0.27 17.95 1.03
CA ALA A 42 -0.69 16.65 0.51
C ALA A 42 -1.76 16.03 1.41
N ARG A 43 -1.55 16.03 2.73
CA ARG A 43 -2.54 15.52 3.70
C ARG A 43 -3.86 16.28 3.65
N ILE A 44 -3.84 17.62 3.63
CA ILE A 44 -5.06 18.44 3.55
C ILE A 44 -5.79 18.18 2.24
N TYR A 45 -5.05 18.04 1.14
CA TYR A 45 -5.63 17.72 -0.17
C TYR A 45 -6.27 16.33 -0.16
N GLU A 46 -5.59 15.34 0.41
CA GLU A 46 -6.10 13.98 0.58
C GLU A 46 -7.38 13.95 1.42
N GLU A 47 -7.40 14.59 2.60
CA GLU A 47 -8.58 14.72 3.45
C GLU A 47 -9.75 15.39 2.71
N TYR A 48 -9.47 16.44 1.94
CA TYR A 48 -10.48 17.12 1.14
C TYR A 48 -11.07 16.19 0.07
N VAL A 49 -10.23 15.51 -0.72
CA VAL A 49 -10.70 14.59 -1.77
C VAL A 49 -11.48 13.42 -1.16
N LYS A 50 -10.99 12.85 -0.05
CA LYS A 50 -11.68 11.80 0.73
C LYS A 50 -13.09 12.23 1.13
N SER A 51 -13.24 13.43 1.69
CA SER A 51 -14.55 13.96 2.08
C SER A 51 -15.53 14.09 0.91
N LEU A 52 -15.05 14.44 -0.29
CA LEU A 52 -15.87 14.53 -1.49
C LEU A 52 -16.36 13.15 -1.98
N PHE A 53 -15.51 12.13 -1.88
CA PHE A 53 -15.90 10.75 -2.22
C PHE A 53 -16.94 10.19 -1.26
N GLU A 54 -16.76 10.42 0.04
CA GLU A 54 -17.73 10.00 1.06
C GLU A 54 -19.10 10.69 0.85
N GLN A 55 -19.09 12.00 0.53
CA GLN A 55 -20.31 12.73 0.19
C GLN A 55 -21.00 12.18 -1.08
N ARG A 56 -20.22 11.81 -2.11
CA ARG A 56 -20.74 11.23 -3.35
C ARG A 56 -21.33 9.84 -3.13
N GLY A 57 -20.68 9.01 -2.30
CA GLY A 57 -21.14 7.65 -1.98
C GLY A 57 -22.48 7.62 -1.23
N ASN A 58 -22.73 8.62 -0.38
CA ASN A 58 -23.97 8.72 0.41
C ASN A 58 -25.17 9.29 -0.36
N GLY A 59 -25.05 9.59 -1.66
CA GLY A 59 -26.15 10.07 -2.49
C GLY A 59 -26.68 11.46 -2.14
N THR A 60 -26.07 12.14 -1.15
CA THR A 60 -26.32 13.54 -0.82
C THR A 60 -25.68 14.43 -1.88
N LEU A 61 -26.47 14.72 -2.91
CA LEU A 61 -26.08 15.61 -3.99
C LEU A 61 -26.03 17.07 -3.47
N VAL A 62 -24.87 17.69 -3.72
CA VAL A 62 -24.61 19.13 -3.88
C VAL A 62 -24.19 19.90 -2.62
N ASP A 63 -22.89 19.83 -2.28
CA ASP A 63 -22.21 21.04 -1.81
C ASP A 63 -22.04 21.96 -3.04
N ASN A 64 -22.83 23.04 -3.11
CA ASN A 64 -22.79 24.05 -4.17
C ASN A 64 -21.54 24.96 -4.08
N ARG A 65 -20.60 24.66 -3.18
CA ARG A 65 -19.31 25.34 -3.17
C ARG A 65 -18.69 25.16 -4.56
N PRO A 66 -18.28 26.25 -5.22
CA PRO A 66 -17.55 26.13 -6.47
C PRO A 66 -16.35 25.25 -6.19
N LEU A 67 -16.32 24.07 -6.83
CA LEU A 67 -15.14 23.25 -6.88
C LEU A 67 -13.99 24.18 -7.27
N PRO A 68 -12.87 24.20 -6.53
CA PRO A 68 -11.70 24.96 -6.95
C PRO A 68 -11.45 24.68 -8.41
N LYS A 69 -11.20 25.70 -9.24
CA LYS A 69 -11.04 25.56 -10.72
C LYS A 69 -9.96 24.55 -11.16
N HIS A 70 -9.24 23.97 -10.22
CA HIS A 70 -8.17 22.99 -10.38
C HIS A 70 -8.57 21.58 -9.94
N PHE A 71 -9.87 21.28 -9.80
CA PHE A 71 -10.31 19.96 -9.37
C PHE A 71 -10.18 18.91 -10.46
N THR A 72 -9.30 17.94 -10.22
CA THR A 72 -9.16 16.75 -11.05
C THR A 72 -10.18 15.71 -10.65
N HIS A 73 -10.90 15.19 -11.64
CA HIS A 73 -11.63 13.95 -11.44
C HIS A 73 -10.64 12.84 -11.08
N PRO A 74 -11.07 11.81 -10.30
CA PRO A 74 -10.22 10.66 -10.09
C PRO A 74 -9.78 10.09 -11.43
N LEU A 75 -8.52 9.66 -11.46
CA LEU A 75 -7.92 9.04 -12.64
C LEU A 75 -8.69 7.79 -13.07
N ILE A 76 -9.24 7.04 -12.11
CA ILE A 76 -10.03 5.83 -12.32
C ILE A 76 -11.35 5.95 -11.55
N ARG A 77 -12.46 5.65 -12.23
CA ARG A 77 -13.80 5.72 -11.63
C ARG A 77 -14.24 4.34 -11.13
N ASP A 78 -15.16 4.36 -10.17
CA ASP A 78 -15.86 3.17 -9.65
C ASP A 78 -14.96 2.09 -9.01
N VAL A 79 -13.70 2.41 -8.71
CA VAL A 79 -12.78 1.60 -7.91
C VAL A 79 -12.51 2.30 -6.58
N PRO A 80 -12.48 1.58 -5.44
CA PRO A 80 -12.07 2.15 -4.16
C PRO A 80 -10.67 2.76 -4.23
N GLN A 81 -10.56 4.04 -3.86
CA GLN A 81 -9.28 4.73 -3.71
C GLN A 81 -8.68 4.47 -2.33
N LEU A 82 -7.40 4.10 -2.29
CA LEU A 82 -6.64 3.98 -1.05
C LEU A 82 -6.16 5.34 -0.56
N TRP A 83 -6.21 5.52 0.75
CA TRP A 83 -5.78 6.71 1.47
C TRP A 83 -4.61 6.39 2.37
N SER A 84 -3.63 7.29 2.42
CA SER A 84 -2.34 7.11 3.08
C SER A 84 -2.47 6.82 4.56
N ASP A 85 -3.45 7.46 5.21
CA ASP A 85 -3.75 7.35 6.64
C ASP A 85 -4.48 6.05 7.01
N THR A 86 -5.32 5.53 6.13
CA THR A 86 -6.16 4.35 6.38
C THR A 86 -5.80 3.15 5.52
N ARG A 87 -4.70 3.16 4.78
CA ARG A 87 -4.36 2.11 3.81
C ARG A 87 -4.35 0.72 4.44
N HIS A 88 -3.83 0.57 5.66
CA HIS A 88 -3.77 -0.72 6.33
C HIS A 88 -5.17 -1.25 6.60
N ASP A 89 -6.05 -0.42 7.17
CA ASP A 89 -7.45 -0.78 7.39
C ASP A 89 -8.20 -1.08 6.09
N GLN A 90 -7.97 -0.30 5.03
CA GLN A 90 -8.58 -0.50 3.71
C GLN A 90 -8.10 -1.76 3.00
N LEU A 91 -6.89 -2.23 3.33
CA LEU A 91 -6.30 -3.46 2.83
C LEU A 91 -6.54 -4.66 3.76
N GLY A 92 -7.22 -4.45 4.91
CA GLY A 92 -7.39 -5.48 5.93
C GLY A 92 -6.09 -5.88 6.65
N LEU A 93 -5.05 -5.07 6.51
CA LEU A 93 -3.73 -5.29 7.08
C LEU A 93 -3.65 -4.71 8.49
N ILE A 94 -2.87 -5.39 9.33
CA ILE A 94 -2.49 -4.94 10.66
C ILE A 94 -1.03 -4.49 10.56
N GLU A 95 -0.80 -3.21 10.81
CA GLU A 95 0.54 -2.67 10.99
C GLU A 95 0.99 -2.98 12.41
N ASN A 96 2.09 -3.69 12.53
CA ASN A 96 2.76 -3.87 13.80
C ASN A 96 4.15 -3.27 13.69
N ILE A 97 4.48 -2.39 14.63
CA ILE A 97 5.85 -1.94 14.88
C ILE A 97 6.29 -2.79 16.09
N PRO A 98 7.06 -3.86 15.88
CA PRO A 98 7.75 -4.54 16.97
C PRO A 98 8.67 -3.53 17.67
N ASP A 99 9.08 -3.83 18.90
CA ASP A 99 10.04 -3.01 19.67
C ASP A 99 11.41 -2.85 18.94
N ASP A 100 11.67 -3.65 17.89
CA ASP A 100 12.88 -3.63 17.05
C ASP A 100 12.77 -2.74 15.79
N ASP A 101 11.78 -1.83 15.71
CA ASP A 101 11.58 -0.87 14.60
C ASP A 101 11.39 -1.50 13.20
N THR A 102 11.21 -2.82 13.08
CA THR A 102 10.95 -3.48 11.79
C THR A 102 9.47 -3.47 11.46
N LEU A 103 9.06 -2.68 10.46
CA LEU A 103 7.66 -2.64 10.02
C LEU A 103 7.21 -4.02 9.53
N GLU A 104 6.25 -4.64 10.23
CA GLU A 104 5.64 -5.91 9.81
C GLU A 104 4.20 -5.68 9.36
N LEU A 105 3.86 -6.23 8.18
CA LEU A 105 2.51 -6.20 7.61
C LEU A 105 1.87 -7.59 7.77
N TRP A 106 0.77 -7.64 8.52
CA TRP A 106 0.03 -8.87 8.80
C TRP A 106 -1.39 -8.83 8.23
N GLY A 107 -1.89 -9.97 7.73
CA GLY A 107 -3.28 -10.12 7.33
C GLY A 107 -4.15 -10.63 8.48
N LYS A 108 -5.43 -10.27 8.49
CA LYS A 108 -6.42 -10.86 9.42
C LYS A 108 -6.76 -12.29 9.00
N TYR A 109 -6.98 -13.19 9.96
CA TYR A 109 -7.37 -14.58 9.67
C TYR A 109 -8.71 -14.73 8.94
N SER A 110 -9.65 -13.79 9.12
CA SER A 110 -10.90 -13.77 8.35
C SER A 110 -10.67 -13.61 6.85
N GLU A 111 -9.44 -13.25 6.44
CA GLU A 111 -9.05 -12.89 5.09
C GLU A 111 -8.01 -13.87 4.54
N VAL A 112 -7.96 -15.10 5.06
CA VAL A 112 -7.07 -16.13 4.51
C VAL A 112 -7.41 -16.40 3.05
N ASN A 113 -6.38 -16.49 2.21
CA ASN A 113 -6.48 -16.63 0.75
C ASN A 113 -7.19 -15.47 0.03
N THR A 114 -7.48 -14.35 0.70
CA THR A 114 -7.94 -13.16 -0.03
C THR A 114 -6.79 -12.55 -0.80
N GLN A 115 -7.10 -12.09 -2.01
CA GLN A 115 -6.17 -11.40 -2.89
C GLN A 115 -6.69 -9.99 -3.14
N GLN A 116 -5.79 -9.01 -3.00
CA GLN A 116 -6.09 -7.63 -3.31
C GLN A 116 -5.08 -7.08 -4.30
N TRP A 117 -5.60 -6.48 -5.37
CA TRP A 117 -4.82 -5.82 -6.40
C TRP A 117 -5.00 -4.32 -6.29
N VAL A 118 -3.88 -3.62 -6.15
CA VAL A 118 -3.84 -2.16 -6.12
C VAL A 118 -3.14 -1.68 -7.38
N TYR A 119 -3.86 -0.96 -8.24
CA TYR A 119 -3.20 -0.25 -9.33
C TYR A 119 -2.73 1.11 -8.84
N VAL A 120 -1.46 1.42 -9.14
CA VAL A 120 -0.81 2.68 -8.74
C VAL A 120 -0.64 3.55 -9.98
N GLY A 121 -1.31 4.71 -9.97
CA GLY A 121 -1.29 5.69 -11.05
C GLY A 121 -0.87 7.08 -10.55
N GLY A 122 -1.00 8.10 -11.42
CA GLY A 122 -0.59 9.48 -11.13
C GLY A 122 0.89 9.73 -11.39
N THR A 123 1.48 10.72 -10.73
CA THR A 123 2.92 11.02 -10.77
C THR A 123 3.56 10.54 -9.48
N ASN A 124 4.58 9.68 -9.57
CA ASN A 124 5.42 9.47 -8.40
C ASN A 124 6.51 10.54 -8.43
N PRO A 125 6.58 11.42 -7.42
CA PRO A 125 7.70 12.33 -7.34
C PRO A 125 9.06 11.62 -7.16
N GLY A 126 9.05 10.33 -6.82
CA GLY A 126 10.26 9.59 -6.49
C GLY A 126 10.76 9.97 -5.09
N PRO A 127 11.71 9.20 -4.54
CA PRO A 127 12.22 9.39 -3.17
C PRO A 127 13.10 10.63 -3.02
N ASP A 128 13.37 11.38 -4.09
CA ASP A 128 14.34 12.47 -4.10
C ASP A 128 13.63 13.84 -4.12
N PRO A 129 13.20 14.36 -2.96
CA PRO A 129 12.36 15.57 -2.87
C PRO A 129 12.98 16.79 -3.53
N TRP A 130 14.29 16.81 -3.71
CA TRP A 130 15.09 17.92 -4.23
C TRP A 130 14.75 18.31 -5.68
N TYR A 131 14.28 17.38 -6.52
CA TYR A 131 13.97 17.65 -7.93
C TYR A 131 12.47 17.86 -8.21
N VAL A 132 11.61 17.65 -7.20
CA VAL A 132 10.16 17.51 -7.37
C VAL A 132 9.34 18.64 -6.75
N LEU A 133 10.02 19.55 -6.05
CA LEU A 133 9.43 20.75 -5.49
C LEU A 133 8.76 21.69 -6.52
N PRO A 134 9.28 21.85 -7.75
CA PRO A 134 8.57 22.60 -8.77
C PRO A 134 7.38 21.83 -9.33
N THR A 135 7.39 20.50 -9.29
CA THR A 135 6.41 19.66 -9.99
C THR A 135 5.16 19.35 -9.18
N LEU A 136 5.21 19.48 -7.85
CA LEU A 136 4.03 19.56 -6.97
C LEU A 136 3.04 20.65 -7.40
N TYR A 137 3.50 21.66 -8.15
CA TYR A 137 2.66 22.73 -8.68
C TYR A 137 2.16 22.51 -10.11
N THR A 138 2.76 21.59 -10.89
CA THR A 138 2.64 21.70 -12.36
C THR A 138 1.84 20.65 -13.09
N ARG A 139 1.38 19.52 -12.53
CA ARG A 139 0.60 18.58 -13.37
C ARG A 139 -0.56 17.89 -12.68
N TYR A 140 -1.64 18.65 -12.63
CA TYR A 140 -3.00 18.12 -12.47
C TYR A 140 -3.48 17.60 -13.84
N ASN A 141 -3.94 16.34 -13.92
CA ASN A 141 -4.37 15.57 -15.11
C ASN A 141 -3.24 15.03 -16.01
N GLY A 142 -2.76 13.81 -15.73
CA GLY A 142 -2.06 12.99 -16.73
C GLY A 142 -0.53 13.01 -16.65
N SER A 143 0.02 13.26 -15.46
CA SER A 143 1.46 13.19 -15.27
C SER A 143 1.87 11.77 -14.92
N CYS A 144 2.17 11.02 -15.96
CA CYS A 144 2.83 9.74 -15.88
C CYS A 144 4.34 9.96 -15.73
N VAL A 145 5.05 9.06 -15.04
CA VAL A 145 6.51 8.99 -15.16
C VAL A 145 6.90 8.58 -16.59
N ASP A 146 6.10 7.70 -17.20
CA ASP A 146 6.23 7.27 -18.59
C ASP A 146 5.55 8.21 -19.59
N GLU A 147 5.57 7.83 -20.88
CA GLU A 147 4.82 8.55 -21.91
C GLU A 147 3.32 8.58 -21.57
N PRO A 148 2.62 9.73 -21.73
CA PRO A 148 1.21 9.88 -21.33
C PRO A 148 0.28 8.80 -21.90
N GLN A 149 0.55 8.34 -23.12
CA GLN A 149 -0.23 7.30 -23.81
C GLN A 149 -0.20 5.96 -23.07
N VAL A 150 0.90 5.62 -22.41
CA VAL A 150 1.07 4.36 -21.67
C VAL A 150 0.20 4.39 -20.41
N CYS A 151 0.31 5.45 -19.60
CA CYS A 151 -0.53 5.60 -18.42
C CYS A 151 -2.03 5.68 -18.77
N GLU A 152 -2.41 6.48 -19.77
CA GLU A 152 -3.82 6.55 -20.21
C GLU A 152 -4.35 5.17 -20.61
N ALA A 153 -3.55 4.38 -21.33
CA ALA A 153 -3.95 3.05 -21.73
C ALA A 153 -4.07 2.06 -20.57
N TYR A 154 -3.17 2.11 -19.57
CA TYR A 154 -3.28 1.26 -18.38
C TYR A 154 -4.38 1.70 -17.43
N ASN A 155 -4.61 3.01 -17.26
CA ASN A 155 -5.75 3.53 -16.49
C ASN A 155 -7.07 3.06 -17.09
N ALA A 156 -7.25 3.23 -18.41
CA ALA A 156 -8.44 2.80 -19.13
C ALA A 156 -8.62 1.26 -19.09
N ALA A 157 -7.52 0.52 -19.21
CA ALA A 157 -7.53 -0.93 -19.08
C ALA A 157 -7.97 -1.39 -17.68
N PHE A 158 -7.42 -0.79 -16.62
CA PHE A 158 -7.79 -1.12 -15.24
C PHE A 158 -9.24 -0.74 -14.92
N GLU A 159 -9.71 0.42 -15.39
CA GLU A 159 -11.13 0.82 -15.28
C GLU A 159 -12.05 -0.19 -15.96
N THR A 160 -11.67 -0.67 -17.15
CA THR A 160 -12.43 -1.69 -17.89
C THR A 160 -12.48 -3.00 -17.12
N ILE A 161 -11.34 -3.45 -16.57
CA ILE A 161 -11.25 -4.68 -15.77
C ILE A 161 -12.09 -4.55 -14.50
N ALA A 162 -12.03 -3.42 -13.81
CA ALA A 162 -12.84 -3.18 -12.62
C ALA A 162 -14.35 -3.23 -12.93
N ALA A 163 -14.76 -2.61 -14.04
CA ALA A 163 -16.15 -2.69 -14.50
C ALA A 163 -16.55 -4.12 -14.89
N GLU A 164 -15.64 -4.96 -15.36
CA GLU A 164 -15.89 -6.38 -15.64
C GLU A 164 -16.04 -7.20 -14.36
N VAL A 165 -15.13 -7.04 -13.40
CA VAL A 165 -15.16 -7.72 -12.09
C VAL A 165 -16.45 -7.38 -11.35
N LYS A 166 -16.87 -6.11 -11.38
CA LYS A 166 -18.14 -5.68 -10.76
C LYS A 166 -19.38 -6.28 -11.44
N ARG A 167 -19.33 -6.47 -12.76
CA ARG A 167 -20.46 -7.03 -13.54
C ARG A 167 -20.55 -8.55 -13.43
N HIS A 168 -19.42 -9.25 -13.28
CA HIS A 168 -19.39 -10.70 -13.26
C HIS A 168 -19.14 -11.20 -11.83
N SER A 169 -20.17 -11.73 -11.19
CA SER A 169 -20.03 -12.56 -9.98
C SER A 169 -19.48 -13.96 -10.32
N ASN A 170 -18.48 -14.04 -11.20
CA ASN A 170 -17.92 -15.32 -11.61
C ASN A 170 -17.24 -15.94 -10.38
N PRO A 171 -17.54 -17.19 -9.98
CA PRO A 171 -16.94 -17.83 -8.80
C PRO A 171 -15.41 -17.90 -8.87
N ASP A 172 -14.82 -18.00 -10.05
CA ASP A 172 -13.35 -17.97 -10.23
C ASP A 172 -12.75 -16.57 -9.99
N ILE A 173 -13.60 -15.53 -10.00
CA ILE A 173 -13.26 -14.12 -9.74
C ILE A 173 -13.73 -13.70 -8.33
N ALA A 174 -14.52 -14.56 -7.66
CA ALA A 174 -15.11 -14.28 -6.36
C ALA A 174 -14.03 -14.34 -5.27
N GLY A 175 -13.59 -13.16 -4.83
CA GLY A 175 -12.55 -13.01 -3.81
C GLY A 175 -11.43 -12.04 -4.19
N MET A 176 -11.43 -11.55 -5.44
CA MET A 176 -10.49 -10.51 -5.88
C MET A 176 -11.01 -9.11 -5.54
N ASN A 177 -10.30 -8.42 -4.66
CA ASN A 177 -10.55 -7.02 -4.35
C ASN A 177 -9.66 -6.13 -5.23
N LEU A 178 -10.27 -5.18 -5.93
CA LEU A 178 -9.53 -4.18 -6.71
C LEU A 178 -9.54 -2.85 -5.96
N SER A 179 -8.40 -2.19 -5.94
CA SER A 179 -8.25 -0.86 -5.37
C SER A 179 -7.31 -0.01 -6.24
N PHE A 180 -7.36 1.29 -6.04
CA PHE A 180 -6.58 2.25 -6.80
C PHE A 180 -5.84 3.19 -5.86
N ALA A 181 -4.58 3.50 -6.15
CA ALA A 181 -3.82 4.54 -5.47
C ALA A 181 -3.35 5.57 -6.51
N ASP A 182 -3.78 6.81 -6.34
CA ASP A 182 -3.29 7.93 -7.14
C ASP A 182 -2.14 8.58 -6.39
N CYS A 183 -0.91 8.52 -6.92
CA CYS A 183 0.25 9.13 -6.27
C CYS A 183 0.19 10.65 -6.20
N ASP A 184 -0.65 11.30 -7.03
CA ASP A 184 -0.89 12.74 -6.95
C ASP A 184 -1.80 13.11 -5.75
N VAL A 185 -2.59 12.15 -5.25
CA VAL A 185 -3.53 12.35 -4.13
C VAL A 185 -3.01 11.69 -2.84
N ALA A 186 -2.57 10.45 -2.93
CA ALA A 186 -2.12 9.58 -1.84
C ALA A 186 -0.60 9.32 -1.94
N GLY A 187 0.18 10.39 -2.14
CA GLY A 187 1.63 10.31 -2.31
C GLY A 187 2.37 9.63 -1.15
N GLY A 188 1.79 9.68 0.07
CA GLY A 188 2.33 8.95 1.23
C GLY A 188 2.41 7.45 1.01
N ILE A 189 1.39 6.85 0.37
CA ILE A 189 1.38 5.42 0.01
C ILE A 189 2.52 5.12 -0.97
N CYS A 190 2.56 5.86 -2.09
CA CYS A 190 3.52 5.60 -3.18
C CYS A 190 4.97 5.72 -2.70
N ASN A 191 5.25 6.72 -1.86
CA ASN A 191 6.56 6.91 -1.25
C ASN A 191 6.91 5.76 -0.28
N SER A 192 5.96 5.35 0.57
CA SER A 192 6.20 4.29 1.55
C SER A 192 6.44 2.91 0.92
N TRP A 193 5.78 2.63 -0.21
CA TRP A 193 5.96 1.38 -0.95
C TRP A 193 7.10 1.43 -1.97
N GLY A 194 7.70 2.60 -2.18
CA GLY A 194 8.71 2.81 -3.22
C GLY A 194 8.19 2.52 -4.63
N MET A 195 6.88 2.73 -4.87
CA MET A 195 6.25 2.41 -6.14
C MET A 195 6.19 3.60 -7.06
N ASN A 196 6.52 3.39 -8.33
CA ASN A 196 6.25 4.32 -9.41
C ASN A 196 4.83 4.12 -9.96
N PRO A 197 4.28 5.09 -10.71
CA PRO A 197 3.00 4.93 -11.39
C PRO A 197 3.14 3.91 -12.51
N ALA A 198 1.99 3.43 -13.00
CA ALA A 198 1.93 2.26 -13.88
C ALA A 198 2.54 1.02 -13.22
N MET A 199 2.24 0.82 -11.93
CA MET A 199 2.59 -0.39 -11.21
C MET A 199 1.35 -1.07 -10.66
N LEU A 200 1.44 -2.40 -10.51
CA LEU A 200 0.41 -3.23 -9.89
C LEU A 200 0.99 -3.82 -8.59
N ALA A 201 0.36 -3.55 -7.47
CA ALA A 201 0.66 -4.21 -6.21
C ALA A 201 -0.32 -5.37 -5.98
N HIS A 202 0.20 -6.55 -5.68
CA HIS A 202 -0.59 -7.73 -5.33
C HIS A 202 -0.33 -8.09 -3.87
N PHE A 203 -1.36 -7.99 -3.05
CA PHE A 203 -1.36 -8.41 -1.66
C PHE A 203 -2.07 -9.76 -1.56
N ARG A 204 -1.36 -10.78 -1.08
CA ARG A 204 -1.92 -12.11 -0.83
C ARG A 204 -1.68 -12.51 0.61
N VAL A 205 -2.77 -12.78 1.33
CA VAL A 205 -2.71 -13.32 2.70
C VAL A 205 -2.45 -14.82 2.62
N MET A 206 -1.32 -15.25 3.19
CA MET A 206 -0.79 -16.60 3.10
C MET A 206 -1.06 -17.41 4.38
N GLN A 207 -1.17 -18.72 4.22
CA GLN A 207 -1.10 -19.68 5.33
C GLN A 207 0.37 -20.13 5.56
N PRO A 208 0.73 -20.57 6.79
CA PRO A 208 -0.12 -20.72 7.98
C PRO A 208 -0.30 -19.40 8.75
N CYS A 209 -1.46 -19.24 9.38
CA CYS A 209 -1.70 -18.16 10.32
C CYS A 209 -1.29 -18.57 11.73
N ARG A 210 -0.86 -17.61 12.55
CA ARG A 210 -0.43 -17.82 13.93
C ARG A 210 -1.30 -17.04 14.88
N PHE A 211 -1.58 -17.63 16.04
CA PHE A 211 -2.29 -16.94 17.10
C PHE A 211 -1.33 -16.02 17.85
N ARG A 212 -1.65 -14.74 17.92
CA ARG A 212 -0.90 -13.72 18.63
C ARG A 212 -1.67 -13.31 19.88
N MET A 213 -1.01 -13.39 21.03
CA MET A 213 -1.60 -13.02 22.33
C MET A 213 -1.45 -11.53 22.66
N SER A 214 -0.46 -10.85 22.06
CA SER A 214 -0.29 -9.40 22.21
C SER A 214 -1.38 -8.64 21.44
N LYS A 215 -1.77 -7.46 21.94
CA LYS A 215 -2.86 -6.66 21.35
C LYS A 215 -2.50 -6.24 19.90
N PRO A 216 -3.41 -6.39 18.92
CA PRO A 216 -4.72 -7.04 19.03
C PRO A 216 -4.58 -8.57 19.13
N MET A 217 -5.24 -9.17 20.13
CA MET A 217 -5.27 -10.62 20.28
C MET A 217 -6.07 -11.22 19.12
N GLY A 218 -5.48 -12.19 18.42
CA GLY A 218 -6.12 -12.81 17.28
C GLY A 218 -5.17 -13.63 16.42
N PHE A 219 -5.70 -14.24 15.37
CA PHE A 219 -4.88 -14.92 14.38
C PHE A 219 -4.37 -13.92 13.34
N ILE A 220 -3.05 -13.87 13.18
CA ILE A 220 -2.35 -13.08 12.17
C ILE A 220 -1.77 -14.02 11.11
N CYS A 221 -1.81 -13.59 9.86
CA CYS A 221 -1.34 -14.38 8.72
C CYS A 221 -0.23 -13.62 8.01
N SER A 222 0.77 -14.35 7.51
CA SER A 222 1.82 -13.77 6.67
C SER A 222 1.22 -13.14 5.41
N VAL A 223 1.81 -12.06 4.93
CA VAL A 223 1.36 -11.38 3.70
C VAL A 223 2.50 -11.40 2.70
N LYS A 224 2.20 -11.90 1.49
CA LYS A 224 3.09 -11.79 0.34
C LYS A 224 2.67 -10.57 -0.46
N VAL A 225 3.58 -9.63 -0.62
CA VAL A 225 3.38 -8.44 -1.45
C VAL A 225 4.25 -8.58 -2.69
N SER A 226 3.65 -8.42 -3.87
CA SER A 226 4.37 -8.44 -5.14
C SER A 226 4.12 -7.15 -5.90
N HIS A 227 5.19 -6.45 -6.27
CA HIS A 227 5.12 -5.23 -7.05
C HIS A 227 5.48 -5.57 -8.49
N VAL A 228 4.57 -5.29 -9.42
CA VAL A 228 4.72 -5.58 -10.84
C VAL A 228 4.81 -4.27 -11.60
N SER A 229 5.91 -4.07 -12.31
CA SER A 229 6.11 -2.87 -13.13
C SER A 229 5.42 -3.02 -14.49
N LEU A 230 4.79 -1.96 -14.99
CA LEU A 230 4.19 -1.92 -16.31
C LEU A 230 4.89 -0.85 -17.17
N PRO A 231 5.00 -1.03 -18.50
CA PRO A 231 4.60 -2.22 -19.25
C PRO A 231 5.50 -3.43 -18.96
N LEU A 232 4.93 -4.63 -19.10
CA LEU A 232 5.70 -5.87 -18.95
C LEU A 232 6.64 -6.07 -20.13
N ALA A 233 7.91 -6.33 -19.84
CA ALA A 233 8.89 -6.70 -20.87
C ALA A 233 8.58 -8.09 -21.44
N THR A 234 8.14 -9.02 -20.59
CA THR A 234 7.81 -10.40 -20.92
C THR A 234 6.48 -10.77 -20.28
N MET A 235 5.71 -11.59 -20.99
CA MET A 235 4.42 -12.07 -20.52
C MET A 235 4.53 -13.53 -20.08
N PRO A 236 3.83 -13.93 -19.00
CA PRO A 236 3.84 -15.32 -18.55
C PRO A 236 3.22 -16.25 -19.60
N TYR A 237 2.39 -15.71 -20.51
CA TYR A 237 1.76 -16.45 -21.59
C TYR A 237 1.94 -15.72 -22.93
N ILE A 238 2.50 -16.43 -23.92
CA ILE A 238 2.66 -15.92 -25.28
C ILE A 238 1.37 -16.19 -26.07
N ARG A 239 0.59 -15.14 -26.32
CA ARG A 239 -0.56 -15.23 -27.23
C ARG A 239 -0.08 -15.29 -28.67
N LYS A 240 -0.56 -16.29 -29.42
CA LYS A 240 -0.36 -16.38 -30.87
C LYS A 240 -1.61 -15.93 -31.60
N VAL A 241 -1.46 -15.00 -32.55
CA VAL A 241 -2.54 -14.58 -33.45
C VAL A 241 -2.28 -15.15 -34.84
N ARG A 242 -3.36 -15.45 -35.56
CA ARG A 242 -3.27 -15.97 -36.92
C ARG A 242 -3.28 -14.80 -37.91
N ILE A 243 -2.18 -14.60 -38.62
CA ILE A 243 -2.08 -13.65 -39.73
C ILE A 243 -1.91 -14.48 -41.01
N GLY A 244 -3.02 -14.64 -41.75
CA GLY A 244 -3.10 -15.53 -42.92
C GLY A 244 -2.88 -17.02 -42.53
N PRO A 245 -1.93 -17.73 -43.16
CA PRO A 245 -1.62 -19.12 -42.81
C PRO A 245 -0.66 -19.29 -41.62
N ARG A 246 -0.08 -18.20 -41.08
CA ARG A 246 0.95 -18.26 -40.02
C ARG A 246 0.39 -17.83 -38.66
N LEU A 247 0.84 -18.52 -37.62
CA LEU A 247 0.67 -18.08 -36.23
C LEU A 247 1.89 -17.28 -35.81
N VAL A 248 1.70 -16.02 -35.46
CA VAL A 248 2.76 -15.13 -34.99
C VAL A 248 2.48 -14.71 -33.55
N PRO A 249 3.52 -14.51 -32.72
CA PRO A 249 3.34 -13.91 -31.41
C PRO A 249 2.81 -12.49 -31.59
N ALA A 250 1.74 -12.16 -30.86
CA ALA A 250 1.29 -10.78 -30.72
C ALA A 250 1.68 -10.29 -29.33
N PHE A 251 2.27 -9.09 -29.25
CA PHE A 251 2.39 -8.41 -27.98
C PHE A 251 0.97 -8.09 -27.47
N PRO A 252 0.65 -8.47 -26.22
CA PRO A 252 -0.66 -8.20 -25.67
C PRO A 252 -0.84 -6.70 -25.47
N SER A 253 -2.08 -6.26 -25.67
CA SER A 253 -2.49 -4.89 -25.34
C SER A 253 -2.35 -4.63 -23.83
N HIS A 254 -2.33 -3.35 -23.42
CA HIS A 254 -2.29 -2.96 -22.00
C HIS A 254 -3.40 -3.62 -21.18
N TYR A 255 -4.61 -3.72 -21.75
CA TYR A 255 -5.74 -4.46 -21.17
C TYR A 255 -5.44 -5.95 -21.04
N GLU A 256 -4.89 -6.61 -22.07
CA GLU A 256 -4.55 -8.03 -21.99
C GLU A 256 -3.47 -8.31 -20.95
N GLN A 257 -2.47 -7.44 -20.83
CA GLN A 257 -1.43 -7.56 -19.81
C GLN A 257 -2.03 -7.51 -18.40
N LEU A 258 -2.79 -6.45 -18.07
CA LEU A 258 -3.43 -6.32 -16.76
C LEU A 258 -4.43 -7.43 -16.49
N ARG A 259 -5.25 -7.77 -17.48
CA ARG A 259 -6.24 -8.83 -17.33
C ARG A 259 -5.58 -10.16 -17.06
N THR A 260 -4.48 -10.48 -17.72
CA THR A 260 -3.73 -11.72 -17.48
C THR A 260 -3.13 -11.76 -16.07
N LEU A 261 -2.62 -10.64 -15.57
CA LEU A 261 -2.12 -10.57 -14.20
C LEU A 261 -3.24 -10.77 -13.17
N ILE A 262 -4.32 -10.00 -13.31
CA ILE A 262 -5.39 -9.96 -12.32
C ILE A 262 -6.23 -11.24 -12.35
N MET A 263 -6.63 -11.71 -13.53
CA MET A 263 -7.67 -12.75 -13.66
C MET A 263 -7.16 -14.19 -13.54
N PHE A 264 -5.85 -14.43 -13.58
CA PHE A 264 -5.29 -15.78 -13.53
C PHE A 264 -4.43 -15.95 -12.28
N ASP A 265 -4.81 -16.90 -11.41
CA ASP A 265 -4.01 -17.23 -10.23
C ASP A 265 -2.63 -17.75 -10.64
N GLY A 266 -1.60 -17.39 -9.86
CA GLY A 266 -0.20 -17.72 -10.14
C GLY A 266 0.44 -16.94 -11.30
N SER A 267 -0.26 -15.99 -11.93
CA SER A 267 0.29 -15.15 -13.00
C SER A 267 1.57 -14.41 -12.59
N VAL A 268 1.61 -13.91 -11.35
CA VAL A 268 2.75 -13.19 -10.76
C VAL A 268 3.93 -14.12 -10.50
N ASP A 269 3.67 -15.38 -10.18
CA ASP A 269 4.74 -16.36 -9.93
C ASP A 269 5.41 -16.80 -11.25
N GLY A 270 4.70 -16.67 -12.38
CA GLY A 270 5.24 -16.94 -13.73
C GLY A 270 5.96 -15.77 -14.40
N LEU A 271 6.07 -14.62 -13.74
CA LEU A 271 6.84 -13.46 -14.25
C LEU A 271 8.33 -13.60 -13.95
N ASP A 272 9.14 -13.07 -14.86
CA ASP A 272 10.59 -12.95 -14.69
C ASP A 272 10.93 -12.09 -13.46
N GLU A 273 12.03 -12.42 -12.77
CA GLU A 273 12.45 -11.74 -11.53
C GLU A 273 12.69 -10.23 -11.73
N ASP A 274 13.14 -9.82 -12.92
CA ASP A 274 13.37 -8.41 -13.25
C ASP A 274 12.06 -7.58 -13.34
N SER A 275 10.92 -8.24 -13.53
CA SER A 275 9.62 -7.57 -13.66
C SER A 275 8.83 -7.51 -12.34
N VAL A 276 9.27 -8.24 -11.31
CA VAL A 276 8.55 -8.37 -10.05
C VAL A 276 9.48 -8.26 -8.85
N THR A 277 9.21 -7.28 -8.00
CA THR A 277 9.79 -7.25 -6.64
C THR A 277 8.84 -7.97 -5.69
N ARG A 278 9.32 -9.03 -5.03
CA ARG A 278 8.54 -9.80 -4.04
C ARG A 278 9.06 -9.52 -2.64
N ILE A 279 8.17 -9.12 -1.75
CA ILE A 279 8.44 -8.91 -0.34
C ILE A 279 7.52 -9.84 0.43
N GLU A 280 8.10 -10.77 1.18
CA GLU A 280 7.35 -11.68 2.03
C GLU A 280 7.51 -11.26 3.48
N PHE A 281 6.40 -10.91 4.12
CA PHE A 281 6.35 -10.64 5.55
C PHE A 281 6.03 -11.95 6.25
N THR A 282 7.07 -12.69 6.63
CA THR A 282 6.94 -13.96 7.35
C THR A 282 6.89 -13.72 8.84
N ALA A 283 5.93 -14.37 9.53
CA ALA A 283 5.89 -14.35 10.99
C ALA A 283 7.18 -15.00 11.49
N ASP A 284 8.04 -14.22 12.17
CA ASP A 284 9.34 -14.67 12.64
C ASP A 284 9.20 -16.06 13.29
N PRO A 285 9.85 -17.10 12.74
CA PRO A 285 9.78 -18.45 13.29
C PRO A 285 10.41 -18.57 14.69
N ASN A 286 11.30 -17.64 15.07
CA ASN A 286 12.06 -17.68 16.31
C ASN A 286 11.58 -16.69 17.38
N ALA A 287 10.72 -15.74 17.02
CA ALA A 287 10.00 -14.98 18.02
C ALA A 287 9.21 -15.98 18.88
N ASP A 288 9.53 -16.01 20.18
CA ASP A 288 9.02 -16.96 21.17
C ASP A 288 7.51 -16.75 21.38
N TYR A 289 6.74 -17.23 20.41
CA TYR A 289 5.30 -17.36 20.45
C TYR A 289 5.06 -18.81 20.85
N SER A 290 5.13 -19.07 22.15
CA SER A 290 4.94 -20.41 22.73
C SER A 290 3.82 -21.15 21.99
N HIS A 291 4.18 -22.23 21.30
CA HIS A 291 3.22 -23.19 20.76
C HIS A 291 2.41 -23.87 21.86
N GLU A 292 2.80 -23.67 23.12
CA GLU A 292 1.89 -23.83 24.23
C GLU A 292 0.85 -22.72 24.16
N PHE A 293 -0.38 -23.08 23.76
CA PHE A 293 -1.57 -22.41 24.29
C PHE A 293 -1.28 -22.07 25.75
N PRO A 294 -1.52 -20.83 26.21
CA PRO A 294 -1.24 -20.50 27.60
C PRO A 294 -1.86 -21.60 28.46
N LYS A 295 -1.03 -22.33 29.21
CA LYS A 295 -1.54 -23.06 30.36
C LYS A 295 -2.12 -21.97 31.24
N VAL A 296 -3.43 -21.80 31.15
CA VAL A 296 -4.16 -20.94 32.05
C VAL A 296 -4.11 -21.69 33.38
N GLU A 297 -3.03 -21.52 34.13
CA GLU A 297 -2.98 -21.85 35.54
C GLU A 297 -3.85 -20.81 36.23
N LEU A 298 -5.16 -21.08 36.19
CA LEU A 298 -6.15 -20.35 36.95
C LEU A 298 -5.81 -20.54 38.42
N GLY A 299 -5.24 -19.49 39.02
CA GLY A 299 -5.32 -19.34 40.46
C GLY A 299 -6.76 -19.51 40.89
N GLU A 300 -6.95 -20.25 41.97
CA GLU A 300 -8.20 -20.84 42.50
C GLU A 300 -9.37 -19.85 42.76
N GLN A 301 -9.29 -18.58 42.35
CA GLN A 301 -10.23 -17.53 42.75
C GLN A 301 -11.18 -16.98 41.69
N ASP A 302 -11.06 -17.30 40.40
CA ASP A 302 -11.98 -16.74 39.37
C ASP A 302 -12.56 -17.80 38.42
N HIS A 303 -13.35 -18.71 38.98
CA HIS A 303 -13.89 -19.89 38.29
C HIS A 303 -14.91 -19.58 37.16
N TRP A 304 -15.53 -18.40 37.14
CA TRP A 304 -16.57 -18.05 36.15
C TRP A 304 -16.01 -17.32 34.91
N LEU A 305 -14.98 -16.48 35.08
CA LEU A 305 -14.27 -15.85 33.95
C LEU A 305 -13.44 -16.87 33.18
N ALA A 306 -12.94 -17.89 33.88
CA ALA A 306 -12.30 -19.07 33.32
C ALA A 306 -13.18 -19.84 32.34
N GLU A 307 -14.42 -20.15 32.71
CA GLU A 307 -15.33 -20.92 31.86
C GLU A 307 -15.71 -20.16 30.58
N ILE A 308 -15.89 -18.84 30.67
CA ILE A 308 -16.20 -17.99 29.51
C ILE A 308 -14.99 -17.89 28.57
N ALA A 309 -13.79 -17.69 29.11
CA ALA A 309 -12.57 -17.60 28.30
C ALA A 309 -12.24 -18.96 27.65
N ILE A 310 -12.24 -20.04 28.44
CA ILE A 310 -11.93 -21.40 27.94
C ILE A 310 -12.98 -21.85 26.92
N GLY A 311 -14.27 -21.59 27.15
CA GLY A 311 -15.32 -21.90 26.18
C GLY A 311 -15.16 -21.12 24.86
N GLY A 312 -14.77 -19.85 24.93
CA GLY A 312 -14.48 -19.03 23.75
C GLY A 312 -13.26 -19.52 22.98
N PHE A 313 -12.17 -19.86 23.67
CA PHE A 313 -10.95 -20.37 23.04
C PHE A 313 -11.11 -21.78 22.47
N GLN A 314 -11.83 -22.67 23.15
CA GLN A 314 -12.14 -24.01 22.64
C GLN A 314 -13.03 -23.95 21.40
N GLY A 315 -14.02 -23.05 21.38
CA GLY A 315 -14.88 -22.84 20.21
C GLY A 315 -14.09 -22.31 18.99
N LEU A 316 -13.15 -21.40 19.21
CA LEU A 316 -12.26 -20.90 18.15
C LEU A 316 -11.28 -21.96 17.65
N ALA A 317 -10.69 -22.76 18.56
CA ALA A 317 -9.79 -23.85 18.22
C ALA A 317 -10.50 -24.98 17.46
N GLN A 318 -11.73 -25.35 17.86
CA GLN A 318 -12.54 -26.32 17.12
C GLN A 318 -12.93 -25.82 15.74
N ARG A 319 -13.30 -24.53 15.60
CA ARG A 319 -13.55 -23.91 14.28
C ARG A 319 -12.31 -23.92 13.39
N TYR A 320 -11.13 -23.65 13.96
CA TYR A 320 -9.87 -23.72 13.22
C TYR A 320 -9.57 -25.14 12.73
N MET A 321 -9.76 -26.15 13.58
CA MET A 321 -9.55 -27.55 13.23
C MET A 321 -10.51 -28.02 12.13
N SER A 322 -11.81 -27.69 12.22
CA SER A 322 -12.79 -28.06 11.21
C SER A 322 -12.57 -27.35 9.87
N LEU A 323 -12.15 -26.08 9.88
CA LEU A 323 -11.79 -25.34 8.67
C LEU A 323 -10.52 -25.88 8.01
N ARG A 324 -9.51 -26.25 8.82
CA ARG A 324 -8.28 -26.86 8.31
C ARG A 324 -8.54 -28.21 7.66
N GLU A 325 -9.40 -29.05 8.25
CA GLU A 325 -9.83 -30.31 7.66
C GLU A 325 -10.59 -30.11 6.35
N ALA A 326 -11.42 -29.06 6.24
CA ALA A 326 -12.16 -28.74 5.02
C ALA A 326 -11.32 -28.17 3.87
N VAL A 327 -10.12 -27.63 4.15
CA VAL A 327 -9.21 -27.06 3.15
C VAL A 327 -8.13 -28.05 2.70
N LEU A 328 -7.74 -28.99 3.57
CA LEU A 328 -6.67 -29.97 3.31
C LEU A 328 -7.17 -31.39 2.99
N GLY A 329 -8.46 -31.68 3.17
CA GLY A 329 -9.12 -32.93 2.79
C GLY A 329 -10.00 -32.76 1.56
#